data_AF-A0A139NL93-F1
#
_entry.id   AF-A0A139NL93-F1
#
_cell.length_a   1.000
_cell.length_b   1.000
_cell.length_c   1.000
_cell.angle_alpha   90.00
_cell.angle_beta   90.00
_cell.angle_gamma   90.00
#
_symmetry.space_group_name_H-M   'P 1'
#
loop_
_entity.id
_entity.type
_entity.pdbx_description
1 polymer ?
#
loop_
_entity_poly.entity_id
_entity_poly.type
_entity_poly.pdbx_seq_one_letter_code
_entity_poly.pdbx_strand_id
1 'polypeptide(L)'
;MSFSEHYFYSQLDLFPAQQLPQIRESLSEVTKEQEDRILATEFKSPTRALLLSLSAGYLGLDRYYNEDIGLGVGKSVLFGLGVLLGIIPVIGIIGLLLLLADAIWALVDWFLIVKAVKAKNGQRLTSALNGYVGLPAGYAVPGQEAFGQPTNAPFAGQPHQVPFQPQAQEPFVGSQTPQNSQESNL
;
A
#
# COMPACT_ATOMS: atom_id res chain seq x y z
N MET A 1 -18.93 -17.05 20.35
CA MET A 1 -18.67 -15.70 19.80
C MET A 1 -18.20 -15.89 18.37
N SER A 2 -18.84 -15.25 17.38
CA SER A 2 -18.49 -15.44 15.96
C SER A 2 -17.11 -14.82 15.66
N PHE A 3 -16.38 -15.39 14.70
CA PHE A 3 -15.13 -14.83 14.15
C PHE A 3 -15.32 -13.36 13.74
N SER A 4 -16.43 -13.08 13.05
CA SER A 4 -16.81 -11.75 12.58
C SER A 4 -16.87 -10.71 13.70
N GLU A 5 -17.46 -11.04 14.85
CA GLU A 5 -17.58 -10.12 15.99
C GLU A 5 -16.19 -9.86 16.61
N HIS A 6 -15.36 -10.89 16.84
CA HIS A 6 -14.02 -10.70 17.40
C HIS A 6 -13.08 -9.90 16.47
N TYR A 7 -13.11 -10.20 15.17
CA TYR A 7 -12.31 -9.50 14.17
C TYR A 7 -12.76 -8.04 14.01
N PHE A 8 -14.08 -7.80 13.97
CA PHE A 8 -14.63 -6.46 13.82
C PHE A 8 -14.20 -5.53 14.95
N TYR A 9 -14.35 -5.94 16.22
CA TYR A 9 -13.98 -5.08 17.35
C TYR A 9 -12.49 -4.75 17.42
N SER A 10 -11.61 -5.66 17.00
CA SER A 10 -10.16 -5.44 17.05
C SER A 10 -9.61 -4.57 15.91
N GLN A 11 -10.36 -4.44 14.80
CA GLN A 11 -9.90 -3.75 13.58
C GLN A 11 -10.70 -2.47 13.26
N LEU A 12 -11.64 -2.06 14.11
CA LEU A 12 -12.51 -0.89 13.94
C LEU A 12 -11.75 0.38 13.51
N ASP A 13 -10.59 0.64 14.12
CA ASP A 13 -9.85 1.86 13.88
C ASP A 13 -9.15 1.90 12.51
N LEU A 14 -9.00 0.75 11.85
CA LEU A 14 -8.31 0.63 10.57
C LEU A 14 -9.18 1.01 9.37
N PHE A 15 -10.50 1.05 9.55
CA PHE A 15 -11.46 1.26 8.46
C PHE A 15 -12.16 2.63 8.53
N PRO A 16 -12.74 3.10 7.41
CA PRO A 16 -13.58 4.29 7.39
C PRO A 16 -14.91 4.03 8.10
N ALA A 17 -15.36 4.97 8.93
CA ALA A 17 -16.61 4.85 9.70
C ALA A 17 -17.84 4.61 8.80
N GLN A 18 -17.81 5.15 7.58
CA GLN A 18 -18.89 5.05 6.59
C GLN A 18 -19.06 3.62 6.04
N GLN A 19 -17.99 2.83 6.02
CA GLN A 19 -18.00 1.48 5.45
C GLN A 19 -18.22 0.39 6.51
N LEU A 20 -18.24 0.75 7.81
CA LEU A 20 -18.40 -0.21 8.90
C LEU A 20 -19.65 -1.09 8.80
N PRO A 21 -20.85 -0.57 8.43
CA PRO A 21 -22.03 -1.42 8.26
C PRO A 21 -21.85 -2.47 7.15
N GLN A 22 -21.26 -2.05 6.01
CA GLN A 22 -21.00 -2.92 4.86
C GLN A 22 -19.92 -3.97 5.17
N ILE A 23 -18.87 -3.59 5.90
CA ILE A 23 -17.82 -4.50 6.35
C ILE A 23 -18.39 -5.56 7.29
N ARG A 24 -19.26 -5.16 8.22
CA ARG A 24 -19.90 -6.09 9.15
C ARG A 24 -20.73 -7.15 8.41
N GLU A 25 -21.53 -6.71 7.43
CA GLU A 25 -22.33 -7.60 6.58
C GLU A 25 -21.42 -8.54 5.77
N SER A 26 -20.39 -8.01 5.13
CA SER A 26 -19.42 -8.79 4.34
C SER A 26 -18.64 -9.82 5.17
N LEU A 27 -18.31 -9.49 6.42
CA LEU A 27 -17.64 -10.39 7.36
C LEU A 27 -18.58 -11.45 7.94
N SER A 28 -19.90 -11.26 7.88
CA SER A 28 -20.87 -12.22 8.39
C SER A 28 -21.14 -13.38 7.42
N GLU A 29 -20.86 -13.17 6.13
CA GLU A 29 -21.08 -14.14 5.05
C GLU A 29 -19.78 -14.81 4.56
N VAL A 30 -18.65 -14.52 5.22
CA VAL A 30 -17.32 -14.91 4.77
C VAL A 30 -17.08 -16.42 4.95
N THR A 31 -16.51 -17.09 3.94
CA THR A 31 -16.15 -18.52 4.01
C THR A 31 -14.83 -18.73 4.75
N LYS A 32 -14.54 -19.97 5.18
CA LYS A 32 -13.29 -20.33 5.88
C LYS A 32 -12.03 -19.95 5.08
N GLU A 33 -12.05 -20.12 3.76
CA GLU A 33 -10.94 -19.75 2.88
C GLU A 33 -10.78 -18.22 2.79
N GLN A 34 -11.87 -17.47 2.85
CA GLN A 34 -11.83 -16.01 2.89
C GLN A 34 -11.34 -15.49 4.25
N GLU A 35 -11.71 -16.15 5.36
CA GLU A 35 -11.21 -15.82 6.71
C GLU A 35 -9.67 -15.89 6.74
N ASP A 36 -9.09 -16.97 6.24
CA ASP A 36 -7.63 -17.16 6.20
C ASP A 36 -6.93 -16.08 5.37
N ARG A 37 -7.52 -15.66 4.24
CA ARG A 37 -6.98 -14.57 3.41
C ARG A 37 -7.03 -13.21 4.10
N ILE A 38 -8.11 -12.92 4.83
CA ILE A 38 -8.29 -11.66 5.55
C ILE A 38 -7.29 -11.57 6.70
N LEU A 39 -7.04 -12.67 7.40
CA LEU A 39 -6.04 -12.74 8.46
C LEU A 39 -4.61 -12.59 7.93
N ALA A 40 -4.33 -13.05 6.72
CA ALA A 40 -3.07 -12.86 6.04
C ALA A 40 -2.88 -11.45 5.45
N THR A 41 -3.93 -10.61 5.41
CA THR A 41 -3.87 -9.27 4.84
C THR A 41 -3.22 -8.28 5.81
N GLU A 42 -2.15 -7.62 5.37
CA GLU A 42 -1.47 -6.60 6.15
C GLU A 42 -2.20 -5.24 6.06
N PHE A 43 -2.87 -4.86 7.14
CA PHE A 43 -3.49 -3.54 7.28
C PHE A 43 -2.54 -2.53 7.91
N LYS A 44 -2.52 -1.31 7.39
CA LYS A 44 -1.68 -0.23 7.92
C LYS A 44 -2.40 0.51 9.04
N SER A 45 -1.63 0.92 10.06
CA SER A 45 -2.19 1.64 11.21
C SER A 45 -2.28 3.14 10.91
N PRO A 46 -3.47 3.76 10.99
CA PRO A 46 -3.62 5.20 10.82
C PRO A 46 -2.84 5.99 11.88
N THR A 47 -2.71 5.44 13.10
CA THR A 47 -1.92 6.05 14.18
C THR A 47 -0.44 6.09 13.86
N ARG A 48 0.12 5.01 13.28
CA ARG A 48 1.53 5.00 12.83
C ARG A 48 1.77 5.99 11.70
N ALA A 49 0.82 6.08 10.76
CA ALA A 49 0.89 7.07 9.68
C ALA A 49 0.84 8.50 10.22
N LEU A 50 -0.02 8.77 11.22
CA LEU A 50 -0.10 10.07 11.87
C LEU A 50 1.16 10.42 12.66
N LEU A 51 1.73 9.45 13.39
CA LEU A 51 3.02 9.62 14.08
C LEU A 51 4.14 9.97 13.08
N LEU A 52 4.16 9.30 11.93
CA LEU A 52 5.15 9.58 10.89
C LEU A 52 4.91 10.94 10.22
N SER A 53 3.65 11.35 10.04
CA SER A 53 3.29 12.67 9.49
C SER A 53 3.64 13.80 10.47
N LEU A 54 3.51 13.55 11.78
CA LEU A 54 3.90 14.52 12.81
C LEU A 54 5.42 14.66 12.93
N SER A 55 6.15 13.54 12.91
CA SER A 55 7.61 13.53 13.09
C SER A 55 8.38 13.86 11.81
N ALA A 56 7.84 13.52 10.65
CA ALA A 56 8.54 13.60 9.38
C ALA A 56 7.66 14.04 8.19
N GLY A 57 6.53 14.69 8.45
CA GLY A 57 5.64 15.20 7.39
C GLY A 57 6.25 16.31 6.53
N TYR A 58 7.17 17.09 7.08
CA TYR A 58 7.97 18.11 6.36
C TYR A 58 8.94 17.48 5.35
N LEU A 59 9.35 16.23 5.60
CA LEU A 59 10.15 15.44 4.66
C LEU A 59 9.27 14.60 3.73
N GLY A 60 7.96 14.54 3.97
CA GLY A 60 7.01 13.71 3.23
C GLY A 60 7.10 12.20 3.51
N LEU A 61 7.79 11.77 4.58
CA LEU A 61 8.01 10.34 4.89
C LEU A 61 6.71 9.59 5.18
N ASP A 62 5.67 10.27 5.63
CA ASP A 62 4.33 9.72 5.84
C ASP A 62 3.68 9.16 4.57
N ARG A 63 4.02 9.72 3.41
CA ARG A 63 3.53 9.21 2.11
C ARG A 63 4.28 7.97 1.63
N TYR A 64 5.54 7.80 2.04
CA TYR A 64 6.27 6.55 1.82
C TYR A 64 5.61 5.41 2.59
N TYR A 65 5.17 5.68 3.84
CA TYR A 65 4.38 4.71 4.59
C TYR A 65 3.04 4.42 3.93
N ASN A 66 2.40 5.39 3.28
CA ASN A 66 1.16 5.15 2.55
C ASN A 66 1.38 4.55 1.14
N GLU A 67 2.62 4.23 0.73
CA GLU A 67 2.98 3.79 -0.64
C GLU A 67 2.76 4.85 -1.74
N ASP A 68 2.52 6.12 -1.38
CA ASP A 68 2.43 7.25 -2.32
C ASP A 68 3.83 7.90 -2.53
N ILE A 69 4.79 7.09 -2.99
CA ILE A 69 6.21 7.45 -3.03
C ILE A 69 6.45 8.73 -3.86
N GLY A 70 5.78 8.87 -5.01
CA GLY A 70 5.99 10.01 -5.92
C GLY A 70 5.73 11.35 -5.26
N LEU A 71 4.63 11.48 -4.50
CA LEU A 71 4.32 12.73 -3.82
C LEU A 71 5.18 12.93 -2.56
N GLY A 72 5.59 11.84 -1.91
CA GLY A 72 6.57 11.88 -0.82
C GLY A 72 7.92 12.46 -1.28
N VAL A 73 8.47 11.94 -2.39
CA VAL A 73 9.73 12.44 -2.98
C VAL A 73 9.59 13.90 -3.41
N GLY A 74 8.45 14.28 -3.99
CA GLY A 74 8.18 15.67 -4.37
C GLY A 74 8.28 16.63 -3.18
N LYS A 75 7.73 16.24 -2.02
CA LYS A 75 7.87 17.00 -0.76
C LYS A 75 9.30 17.06 -0.27
N SER A 76 10.01 15.93 -0.23
CA SER A 76 11.40 15.90 0.22
C SER A 76 12.30 16.83 -0.61
N VAL A 77 12.08 16.87 -1.93
CA VAL A 77 12.81 17.75 -2.84
C VAL A 77 12.43 19.21 -2.61
N LEU A 78 11.14 19.51 -2.43
CA LEU A 78 10.67 20.88 -2.17
C LEU A 78 11.24 21.44 -0.86
N PHE A 79 11.24 20.62 0.20
CA PHE A 79 11.86 20.96 1.49
C PHE A 79 13.36 21.20 1.33
N GLY A 80 14.09 20.29 0.67
CA GLY A 80 15.52 20.42 0.42
C GLY A 80 15.88 21.68 -0.38
N LEU A 81 15.09 22.01 -1.41
CA LEU A 81 15.26 23.23 -2.20
C LEU A 81 14.97 24.48 -1.36
N GLY A 82 13.90 24.47 -0.56
CA GLY A 82 13.58 25.57 0.35
C GLY A 82 14.72 25.89 1.32
N VAL A 83 15.34 24.86 1.90
CA VAL A 83 16.53 25.00 2.77
C VAL A 83 17.74 25.53 1.99
N LEU A 84 18.05 24.95 0.83
CA LEU A 84 19.19 25.34 0.00
C LEU A 84 19.09 26.80 -0.49
N LEU A 85 17.91 27.25 -0.88
CA LEU A 85 17.70 28.65 -1.28
C LEU A 85 17.64 29.58 -0.07
N GLY A 86 17.14 29.11 1.07
CA GLY A 86 17.01 29.85 2.32
C GLY A 86 18.35 30.34 2.89
N ILE A 87 19.43 29.56 2.69
CA ILE A 87 20.78 29.92 3.19
C ILE A 87 21.45 31.06 2.41
N ILE A 88 20.99 31.38 1.19
CA ILE A 88 21.60 32.40 0.34
C ILE A 88 20.99 33.77 0.69
N PRO A 89 21.77 34.79 1.09
CA PRO A 89 21.23 36.06 1.58
C PRO A 89 20.31 36.79 0.59
N VAL A 90 20.61 36.68 -0.71
CA VAL A 90 19.91 37.40 -1.78
C VAL A 90 18.55 36.76 -2.13
N ILE A 91 18.40 35.44 -1.93
CA ILE A 91 17.17 34.69 -2.26
C ILE A 91 16.57 33.98 -1.04
N GLY A 92 17.09 34.25 0.16
CA GLY A 92 16.70 33.57 1.39
C GLY A 92 15.22 33.76 1.73
N ILE A 93 14.66 34.91 1.35
CA ILE A 93 13.22 35.18 1.48
C ILE A 93 12.40 34.18 0.64
N ILE A 94 12.85 33.84 -0.57
CA ILE A 94 12.17 32.87 -1.44
C ILE A 94 12.22 31.47 -0.80
N GLY A 95 13.39 31.07 -0.30
CA GLY A 95 13.54 29.80 0.42
C GLY A 95 12.62 29.72 1.65
N LEU A 96 12.53 30.80 2.44
CA LEU A 96 11.64 30.89 3.59
C LEU A 96 10.15 30.77 3.19
N LEU A 97 9.73 31.44 2.11
CA LEU A 97 8.36 31.34 1.61
C LEU A 97 8.00 29.92 1.15
N LEU A 98 8.95 29.20 0.52
CA LEU A 98 8.76 27.80 0.13
C LEU A 98 8.59 26.89 1.36
N LEU A 99 9.39 27.09 2.41
CA LEU A 99 9.28 26.33 3.66
C LEU A 99 7.97 26.62 4.40
N LEU A 100 7.48 27.87 4.37
CA LEU A 100 6.17 28.22 4.92
C LEU A 100 5.03 27.56 4.16
N ALA A 101 5.11 27.52 2.82
CA ALA A 101 4.12 26.83 2.00
C ALA A 101 4.11 25.31 2.28
N ASP A 102 5.28 24.68 2.38
CA ASP A 102 5.41 23.26 2.72
C ASP A 102 4.90 22.96 4.14
N ALA A 103 5.15 23.84 5.11
CA ALA A 103 4.62 23.72 6.46
C ALA A 103 3.07 23.74 6.47
N ILE A 104 2.44 24.65 5.71
CA ILE A 104 0.98 24.69 5.56
C ILE A 104 0.48 23.39 4.93
N TRP A 105 1.17 22.87 3.90
CA TRP A 105 0.80 21.60 3.28
C TRP A 105 0.93 20.42 4.25
N ALA A 106 1.96 20.37 5.08
CA ALA A 106 2.11 19.36 6.13
C ALA A 106 0.96 19.41 7.16
N LEU A 107 0.48 20.60 7.53
CA LEU A 107 -0.69 20.76 8.41
C LEU A 107 -1.96 20.17 7.80
N VAL A 108 -2.17 20.38 6.50
CA VAL A 108 -3.32 19.79 5.78
C VAL A 108 -3.20 18.26 5.73
N ASP A 109 -1.99 17.75 5.52
CA ASP A 109 -1.74 16.31 5.44
C ASP A 109 -2.04 15.57 6.75
N TRP A 110 -1.90 16.20 7.92
CA TRP A 110 -2.30 15.59 9.21
C TRP A 110 -3.73 15.08 9.22
N PHE A 111 -4.65 15.77 8.53
CA PHE A 111 -6.04 15.36 8.42
C PHE A 111 -6.29 14.41 7.25
N LEU A 112 -5.50 14.50 6.18
CA LEU A 112 -5.69 13.69 4.97
C LEU A 112 -5.08 12.29 5.09
N ILE A 113 -3.98 12.13 5.82
CA ILE A 113 -3.24 10.85 5.88
C ILE A 113 -4.08 9.75 6.56
N VAL A 114 -4.80 10.07 7.62
CA VAL A 114 -5.69 9.11 8.32
C VAL A 114 -6.79 8.61 7.38
N LYS A 115 -7.37 9.52 6.59
CA LYS A 115 -8.40 9.19 5.59
C LYS A 115 -7.82 8.31 4.48
N ALA A 116 -6.65 8.66 3.98
CA ALA A 116 -5.97 7.92 2.92
C ALA A 116 -5.61 6.49 3.35
N VAL A 117 -5.09 6.31 4.56
CA VAL A 117 -4.75 4.98 5.11
C VAL A 117 -6.01 4.13 5.30
N LYS A 118 -7.07 4.70 5.89
CA LYS A 118 -8.34 4.00 6.08
C LYS A 118 -8.98 3.59 4.74
N ALA A 119 -8.92 4.46 3.74
CA ALA A 119 -9.41 4.15 2.39
C ALA A 119 -8.65 2.99 1.75
N LYS A 120 -7.30 2.98 1.83
CA LYS A 120 -6.47 1.88 1.31
C LYS A 120 -6.71 0.58 2.07
N ASN A 121 -6.92 0.62 3.39
CA ASN A 121 -7.28 -0.56 4.17
C ASN A 121 -8.63 -1.16 3.73
N GLY A 122 -9.63 -0.30 3.46
CA GLY A 122 -10.92 -0.76 2.90
C GLY A 122 -10.74 -1.48 1.56
N GLN A 123 -9.92 -0.93 0.66
CA GLN A 123 -9.60 -1.58 -0.62
C GLN A 123 -8.91 -2.94 -0.43
N ARG A 124 -7.95 -3.05 0.50
CA ARG A 124 -7.26 -4.32 0.81
C ARG A 124 -8.23 -5.38 1.31
N LEU A 125 -9.18 -5.00 2.16
CA LEU A 125 -10.21 -5.90 2.67
C LEU A 125 -11.13 -6.39 1.53
N THR A 126 -11.60 -5.49 0.67
CA THR A 126 -12.42 -5.86 -0.49
C THR A 126 -11.66 -6.80 -1.43
N SER A 127 -10.37 -6.58 -1.65
CA SER A 127 -9.51 -7.47 -2.44
C SER A 127 -9.38 -8.86 -1.82
N ALA A 128 -9.19 -8.95 -0.49
CA ALA A 128 -9.10 -10.22 0.23
C ALA A 128 -10.42 -11.02 0.18
N LEU A 129 -11.55 -10.33 0.31
CA LEU A 129 -12.91 -10.90 0.21
C LEU A 129 -13.16 -11.49 -1.18
N ASN A 130 -12.88 -10.71 -2.23
CA ASN A 130 -13.15 -11.09 -3.62
C ASN A 130 -12.11 -12.05 -4.23
N GLY A 131 -11.08 -12.43 -3.46
CA GLY A 131 -10.02 -13.33 -3.93
C GLY A 131 -9.01 -12.68 -4.88
N TYR A 132 -9.02 -11.36 -5.02
CA TYR A 132 -7.97 -10.62 -5.72
C TYR A 132 -6.75 -10.49 -4.81
N VAL A 133 -5.90 -11.51 -4.81
CA VAL A 133 -4.60 -11.48 -4.13
C VAL A 133 -3.63 -10.64 -4.98
N GLY A 134 -3.16 -9.51 -4.43
CA GLY A 134 -1.93 -8.86 -4.88
C GLY A 134 -2.07 -7.70 -5.88
N LEU A 135 -2.99 -6.77 -5.68
CA LEU A 135 -2.92 -5.49 -6.39
C LEU A 135 -1.99 -4.53 -5.63
N PRO A 136 -0.85 -4.09 -6.22
CA PRO A 136 -0.02 -3.07 -5.60
C PRO A 136 -0.83 -1.79 -5.39
N ALA A 137 -0.56 -1.06 -4.31
CA ALA A 137 -1.31 0.15 -4.00
C ALA A 137 -1.24 1.14 -5.17
N GLY A 138 -2.42 1.52 -5.68
CA GLY A 138 -2.56 2.38 -6.86
C GLY A 138 -3.38 1.76 -7.99
N TYR A 139 -3.75 0.48 -7.92
CA TYR A 139 -4.67 -0.12 -8.89
C TYR A 139 -6.11 0.36 -8.69
N ALA A 140 -6.71 0.87 -9.77
CA ALA A 140 -8.13 1.17 -9.83
C ALA A 140 -8.94 -0.13 -9.72
N VAL A 141 -9.85 -0.18 -8.74
CA VAL A 141 -10.79 -1.29 -8.57
C VAL A 141 -11.84 -1.18 -9.69
N PRO A 142 -12.01 -2.20 -10.55
CA PRO A 142 -13.06 -2.20 -11.56
C PRO A 142 -14.43 -2.05 -10.88
N GLY A 143 -15.17 -0.99 -11.25
CA GLY A 143 -16.50 -0.70 -10.68
C GLY A 143 -16.52 0.31 -9.51
N GLN A 144 -15.37 0.90 -9.13
CA GLN A 144 -15.35 2.10 -8.29
C GLN A 144 -14.92 3.33 -9.09
N GLU A 145 -15.83 3.82 -9.93
CA GLU A 145 -15.73 5.16 -10.51
C GLU A 145 -15.98 6.20 -9.41
N ALA A 146 -14.96 6.50 -8.60
CA ALA A 146 -15.05 7.58 -7.63
C ALA A 146 -14.87 8.93 -8.33
N PHE A 147 -15.82 9.84 -8.08
CA PHE A 147 -15.81 11.25 -8.42
C PHE A 147 -14.40 11.87 -8.49
N GLY A 148 -14.01 12.33 -9.69
CA GLY A 148 -13.05 13.42 -9.83
C GLY A 148 -11.64 13.13 -10.35
N GLN A 149 -11.40 12.07 -11.14
CA GLN A 149 -10.17 11.98 -11.94
C GLN A 149 -10.47 11.84 -13.44
N PRO A 150 -9.79 12.63 -14.30
CA PRO A 150 -10.11 12.68 -15.72
C PRO A 150 -9.75 11.35 -16.39
N THR A 151 -10.77 10.80 -17.05
CA THR A 151 -10.71 9.80 -18.10
C THR A 151 -9.51 10.06 -19.01
N ASN A 152 -8.55 9.14 -19.06
CA ASN A 152 -7.71 8.85 -20.22
C ASN A 152 -6.71 7.73 -19.90
N ALA A 153 -7.17 6.47 -19.98
CA ALA A 153 -6.33 5.36 -20.39
C ALA A 153 -7.20 4.30 -21.09
N PRO A 154 -6.82 3.83 -22.28
CA PRO A 154 -7.62 2.88 -23.05
C PRO A 154 -7.62 1.50 -22.38
N PHE A 155 -8.74 0.79 -22.53
CA PHE A 155 -8.92 -0.63 -22.19
C PHE A 155 -7.66 -1.45 -22.52
N ALA A 156 -6.85 -1.74 -21.52
CA ALA A 156 -5.71 -2.64 -21.62
C ALA A 156 -5.96 -3.83 -20.69
N GLY A 157 -6.39 -4.94 -21.30
CA GLY A 157 -6.27 -6.30 -20.78
C GLY A 157 -6.98 -6.60 -19.47
N GLN A 158 -8.10 -7.31 -19.53
CA GLN A 158 -8.58 -8.13 -18.41
C GLN A 158 -7.44 -9.10 -18.01
N PRO A 159 -6.98 -9.13 -16.74
CA PRO A 159 -6.05 -10.16 -16.31
C PRO A 159 -6.82 -11.49 -16.25
N HIS A 160 -6.41 -12.43 -17.11
CA HIS A 160 -6.86 -13.81 -17.05
C HIS A 160 -6.60 -14.36 -15.65
N GLN A 161 -7.63 -15.02 -15.09
CA GLN A 161 -7.49 -15.80 -13.88
C GLN A 161 -6.45 -16.90 -14.12
N VAL A 162 -5.39 -16.95 -13.32
CA VAL A 162 -4.50 -18.12 -13.27
C VAL A 162 -5.11 -19.07 -12.24
N PRO A 163 -5.64 -20.24 -12.64
CA PRO A 163 -6.11 -21.23 -11.68
C PRO A 163 -4.93 -21.70 -10.83
N PHE A 164 -5.13 -21.82 -9.51
CA PHE A 164 -4.16 -22.47 -8.62
C PHE A 164 -3.85 -23.88 -9.14
N GLN A 165 -2.67 -24.09 -9.73
CA GLN A 165 -2.09 -25.42 -9.89
C GLN A 165 -1.32 -25.76 -8.61
N PRO A 166 -1.64 -26.85 -7.90
CA PRO A 166 -0.81 -27.32 -6.79
C PRO A 166 0.60 -27.62 -7.33
N GLN A 167 1.62 -26.97 -6.79
CA GLN A 167 3.01 -27.26 -7.15
C GLN A 167 3.31 -28.73 -6.86
N ALA A 168 3.50 -29.52 -7.91
CA ALA A 168 4.10 -30.84 -7.80
C ALA A 168 5.54 -30.64 -7.29
N GLN A 169 5.86 -31.27 -6.16
CA GLN A 169 7.22 -31.30 -5.61
C GLN A 169 8.16 -31.89 -6.66
N GLU A 170 9.11 -31.11 -7.16
CA GLU A 170 10.15 -31.65 -8.04
C GLU A 170 11.11 -32.53 -7.23
N PRO A 171 11.43 -33.76 -7.68
CA PRO A 171 12.35 -34.63 -6.98
C PRO A 171 13.78 -34.07 -7.04
N PHE A 172 14.41 -34.00 -5.87
CA PHE A 172 15.78 -33.55 -5.64
C PHE A 172 16.78 -34.42 -6.42
N VAL A 173 17.30 -33.92 -7.55
CA VAL A 173 18.39 -34.57 -8.29
C VAL A 173 19.73 -34.04 -7.79
N GLY A 174 20.37 -34.83 -6.93
CA GLY A 174 21.74 -34.57 -6.45
C GLY A 174 22.75 -34.68 -7.59
N SER A 175 23.59 -33.65 -7.75
CA SER A 175 24.71 -33.64 -8.67
C SER A 175 25.84 -34.55 -8.14
N GLN A 176 25.98 -35.74 -8.71
CA GLN A 176 27.18 -36.57 -8.56
C GLN A 176 28.18 -36.24 -9.68
N THR A 177 29.38 -35.84 -9.29
CA THR A 177 30.57 -35.71 -10.15
C THR A 177 31.04 -37.10 -10.60
N PRO A 178 31.27 -37.38 -11.90
CA PRO A 178 31.92 -38.63 -12.29
C PRO A 178 33.43 -38.59 -12.04
N GLN A 179 33.91 -39.56 -11.26
CA GLN A 179 35.32 -39.92 -11.15
C GLN A 179 35.82 -40.57 -12.46
N ASN A 180 37.05 -40.20 -12.79
CA ASN A 180 37.95 -40.71 -13.83
C ASN A 180 38.16 -42.24 -13.72
N SER A 181 38.16 -42.96 -14.86
CA SER A 181 39.01 -44.14 -15.12
C SER A 181 38.95 -44.56 -16.60
N GLN A 182 40.09 -44.35 -17.28
CA GLN A 182 40.79 -45.21 -18.24
C GLN A 182 40.03 -46.24 -19.07
N GLU A 183 40.32 -46.20 -20.38
CA GLU A 183 40.58 -47.28 -21.35
C GLU A 183 40.12 -46.75 -22.73
N SER A 184 40.66 -47.07 -23.90
CA SER A 184 41.87 -47.70 -24.42
C SER A 184 41.67 -47.63 -25.96
N ASN A 185 42.77 -47.65 -26.73
CA ASN A 185 42.86 -48.00 -28.15
C ASN A 185 42.83 -46.90 -29.24
N LEU A 186 43.96 -46.93 -29.97
CA LEU A 186 44.27 -46.52 -31.35
C LEU A 186 44.74 -45.08 -31.58
#